data_AF-A0A371BJJ7-F1
#
_entry.id   AF-A0A371BJJ7-F1
#
_cell.length_a   1.000
_cell.length_b   1.000
_cell.length_c   1.000
_cell.angle_alpha   90.00
_cell.angle_beta   90.00
_cell.angle_gamma   90.00
#
_symmetry.space_group_name_H-M   'P 1'
#
loop_
_entity.id
_entity.type
_entity.pdbx_description
1 polymer ?
#
loop_
_entity_poly.entity_id
_entity_poly.type
_entity_poly.pdbx_seq_one_letter_code
_entity_poly.pdbx_strand_id
1 'polypeptide(L)'
;MRLAIFCTVSLLAGCGEPTPQADMPARDWRYYVANPGEIEPMQKICREWAGSSAPSDTQPAVVTTNCRAAAFAKSQIAMKPKD
;
A
#
# COMPACT_ATOMS: atom_id res chain seq x y z
N MET A 1 48.67 -2.30 -18.34
CA MET A 1 47.92 -2.25 -17.07
C MET A 1 47.03 -1.02 -17.10
N ARG A 2 45.76 -1.16 -17.51
CA ARG A 2 44.75 -0.09 -17.44
C ARG A 2 43.59 -0.63 -16.62
N LEU A 3 43.70 -0.40 -15.32
CA LEU A 3 42.65 -0.62 -14.34
C LEU A 3 41.69 0.56 -14.35
N ALA A 4 40.44 0.26 -14.08
CA ALA A 4 39.43 1.15 -13.53
C ALA A 4 38.88 2.25 -14.45
N ILE A 5 37.95 1.87 -15.34
CA ILE A 5 36.74 2.68 -15.57
C ILE A 5 35.52 1.74 -15.53
N PHE A 6 35.40 1.02 -14.42
CA PHE A 6 34.11 0.53 -13.92
C PHE A 6 33.80 1.43 -12.72
N CYS A 7 32.76 2.28 -12.80
CA CYS A 7 31.91 2.65 -11.64
C CYS A 7 30.93 3.83 -11.87
N THR A 8 30.95 4.58 -12.97
CA THR A 8 30.18 5.85 -13.03
C THR A 8 29.00 5.91 -13.99
N VAL A 9 28.37 4.76 -14.32
CA VAL A 9 27.07 4.76 -15.03
C VAL A 9 26.06 3.86 -14.32
N SER A 10 25.94 3.98 -13.00
CA SER A 10 24.80 3.45 -12.25
C SER A 10 24.05 4.52 -11.45
N LEU A 11 24.44 5.80 -11.59
CA LEU A 11 23.81 6.95 -10.92
C LEU A 11 22.52 7.45 -11.62
N LEU A 12 22.02 6.75 -12.63
CA LEU A 12 20.74 7.05 -13.27
C LEU A 12 19.59 6.11 -12.86
N ALA A 13 19.80 5.25 -11.85
CA ALA A 13 18.70 4.59 -11.15
C ALA A 13 18.05 5.56 -10.12
N GLY A 14 17.75 6.78 -10.56
CA GLY A 14 16.83 7.70 -9.91
C GLY A 14 15.51 7.73 -10.68
N CYS A 15 15.13 6.64 -11.34
CA CYS A 15 13.76 6.46 -11.79
C CYS A 15 12.94 6.16 -10.54
N GLY A 16 12.41 7.21 -9.91
CA GLY A 16 11.59 7.10 -8.71
C GLY A 16 10.56 6.00 -8.92
N GLU A 17 10.52 5.04 -7.98
CA GLU A 17 9.50 4.01 -8.01
C GLU A 17 8.14 4.71 -8.12
N PRO A 18 7.22 4.23 -8.98
CA PRO A 18 5.92 4.85 -9.11
C PRO A 18 5.26 4.91 -7.74
N THR A 19 4.79 6.10 -7.35
CA THR A 19 4.07 6.29 -6.10
C THR A 19 2.91 5.29 -6.05
N PRO A 20 2.75 4.53 -4.94
CA PRO A 20 1.68 3.53 -4.86
C PRO A 20 0.29 4.15 -5.06
N GLN A 21 -0.67 3.34 -5.49
CA GLN A 21 -2.03 3.82 -5.79
C GLN A 21 -2.63 4.57 -4.59
N ALA A 22 -3.15 5.76 -4.84
CA ALA A 22 -3.87 6.56 -3.84
C ALA A 22 -5.22 7.11 -4.34
N ASP A 23 -5.49 7.07 -5.64
CA ASP A 23 -6.78 7.48 -6.18
C ASP A 23 -7.82 6.40 -5.87
N MET A 24 -8.66 6.70 -4.87
CA MET A 24 -9.75 5.86 -4.39
C MET A 24 -10.70 6.71 -3.54
N PRO A 25 -11.99 6.34 -3.44
CA PRO A 25 -12.88 6.96 -2.47
C PRO A 25 -12.51 6.53 -1.04
N ALA A 26 -12.81 7.39 -0.07
CA ALA A 26 -12.78 6.99 1.33
C ALA A 26 -13.88 5.95 1.60
N ARG A 27 -13.52 4.87 2.29
CA ARG A 27 -14.42 3.78 2.67
C ARG A 27 -14.32 3.53 4.17
N ASP A 28 -15.45 3.28 4.80
CA ASP A 28 -15.47 2.83 6.18
C ASP A 28 -15.38 1.30 6.26
N TRP A 29 -15.31 0.76 7.48
CA TRP A 29 -15.23 -0.68 7.67
C TRP A 29 -16.51 -1.42 7.27
N ARG A 30 -17.68 -0.76 7.30
CA ARG A 30 -18.97 -1.37 6.96
C ARG A 30 -19.01 -1.71 5.48
N TYR A 31 -18.44 -0.84 4.64
CA TYR A 31 -18.23 -1.11 3.22
C TYR A 31 -17.43 -2.40 2.99
N TYR A 32 -16.30 -2.56 3.66
CA TYR A 32 -15.45 -3.74 3.49
C TYR A 32 -16.07 -5.03 4.06
N VAL A 33 -16.89 -4.92 5.11
CA VAL A 33 -17.69 -6.06 5.60
C VAL A 33 -18.74 -6.49 4.57
N ALA A 34 -19.38 -5.53 3.88
CA ALA A 34 -20.34 -5.81 2.82
C ALA A 34 -19.66 -6.30 1.52
N ASN A 35 -18.39 -5.94 1.30
CA ASN A 35 -17.61 -6.26 0.09
C ASN A 35 -16.29 -6.96 0.47
N PRO A 36 -16.32 -8.18 1.04
CA PRO A 36 -15.13 -8.84 1.58
C PRO A 36 -14.05 -9.11 0.52
N GLY A 37 -14.44 -9.24 -0.75
CA GLY A 37 -13.52 -9.38 -1.88
C GLY A 37 -12.60 -8.17 -2.10
N GLU A 38 -12.97 -6.99 -1.59
CA GLU A 38 -12.15 -5.77 -1.70
C GLU A 38 -11.16 -5.58 -0.55
N ILE A 39 -11.19 -6.44 0.47
CA ILE A 39 -10.26 -6.37 1.60
C ILE A 39 -8.83 -6.65 1.16
N GLU A 40 -8.57 -7.76 0.47
CA GLU A 40 -7.20 -8.10 0.04
C GLU A 40 -6.61 -7.12 -0.99
N PRO A 41 -7.38 -6.63 -1.99
CA PRO A 41 -6.95 -5.52 -2.84
C PRO A 41 -6.54 -4.27 -2.05
N MET A 42 -7.35 -3.86 -1.07
CA MET A 42 -6.99 -2.71 -0.23
C MET A 42 -5.73 -3.00 0.60
N GLN A 43 -5.63 -4.19 1.21
CA GLN A 43 -4.44 -4.60 1.98
C GLN A 43 -3.17 -4.67 1.13
N LYS A 44 -3.27 -4.97 -0.18
CA LYS A 44 -2.14 -4.88 -1.12
C LYS A 44 -1.64 -3.45 -1.23
N ILE A 45 -2.53 -2.49 -1.48
CA ILE A 45 -2.20 -1.06 -1.55
C ILE A 45 -1.55 -0.60 -0.22
N CYS A 46 -2.08 -1.04 0.93
CA CYS A 46 -1.50 -0.72 2.24
C CYS A 46 -0.06 -1.21 2.39
N ARG A 47 0.24 -2.43 1.91
CA ARG A 47 1.61 -2.98 1.93
C ARG A 47 2.53 -2.25 0.97
N GLU A 48 2.05 -1.87 -0.20
CA GLU A 48 2.83 -1.08 -1.17
C GLU A 48 3.22 0.28 -0.59
N TRP A 49 2.28 0.99 0.04
CA TRP A 49 2.60 2.23 0.74
C TRP A 49 3.58 2.03 1.90
N ALA A 50 3.39 0.99 2.72
CA ALA A 50 4.27 0.70 3.85
C ALA A 50 5.69 0.30 3.42
N GLY A 51 5.84 -0.31 2.24
CA GLY A 51 7.13 -0.71 1.67
C GLY A 51 7.75 0.34 0.74
N SER A 52 7.05 1.43 0.44
CA SER A 52 7.54 2.45 -0.48
C SER A 52 8.66 3.29 0.13
N SER A 53 9.49 3.86 -0.73
CA SER A 53 10.50 4.87 -0.38
C SER A 53 9.91 6.28 -0.26
N ALA A 54 8.59 6.44 -0.43
CA ALA A 54 7.91 7.72 -0.31
C ALA A 54 7.97 8.23 1.16
N PRO A 55 8.23 9.52 1.38
CA PRO A 55 8.18 10.09 2.73
C PRO A 55 6.82 9.84 3.39
N SER A 56 6.81 9.56 4.70
CA SER A 56 5.58 9.15 5.41
C SER A 56 4.50 10.22 5.42
N ASP A 57 4.88 11.50 5.35
CA ASP A 57 3.98 12.65 5.23
C ASP A 57 3.36 12.81 3.84
N THR A 58 3.86 12.08 2.83
CA THR A 58 3.27 12.07 1.48
C THR A 58 2.19 11.01 1.31
N GLN A 59 2.02 10.08 2.26
CA GLN A 59 0.95 9.09 2.19
C GLN A 59 -0.42 9.77 2.31
N PRO A 60 -1.31 9.64 1.30
CA PRO A 60 -2.60 10.30 1.33
C PRO A 60 -3.49 9.75 2.45
N ALA A 61 -4.19 10.64 3.16
CA ALA A 61 -5.06 10.28 4.30
C ALA A 61 -6.13 9.24 3.94
N VAL A 62 -6.60 9.23 2.69
CA VAL A 62 -7.56 8.25 2.18
C VAL A 62 -7.00 6.83 2.22
N VAL A 63 -5.71 6.65 1.92
CA VAL A 63 -5.02 5.35 2.00
C VAL A 63 -4.98 4.89 3.44
N THR A 64 -4.52 5.73 4.36
CA THR A 64 -4.43 5.39 5.79
C THR A 64 -5.81 5.02 6.35
N THR A 65 -6.84 5.78 5.99
CA THR A 65 -8.23 5.54 6.42
C THR A 65 -8.72 4.18 5.93
N ASN A 66 -8.57 3.92 4.63
CA ASN A 66 -9.03 2.68 4.01
C ASN A 66 -8.26 1.46 4.52
N CYS A 67 -6.96 1.60 4.80
CA CYS A 67 -6.15 0.54 5.40
C CYS A 67 -6.65 0.13 6.78
N ARG A 68 -6.97 1.10 7.64
CA ARG A 68 -7.53 0.84 8.97
C ARG A 68 -8.92 0.21 8.86
N ALA A 69 -9.77 0.72 7.96
CA ALA A 69 -11.11 0.20 7.72
C ALA A 69 -11.10 -1.25 7.23
N ALA A 70 -10.27 -1.58 6.24
CA ALA A 70 -10.13 -2.93 5.72
C ALA A 70 -9.55 -3.91 6.75
N ALA A 71 -8.56 -3.49 7.55
CA ALA A 71 -8.00 -4.32 8.61
C ALA A 71 -9.03 -4.64 9.69
N PHE A 72 -9.81 -3.64 10.11
CA PHE A 72 -10.90 -3.84 11.06
C PHE A 72 -12.00 -4.74 10.49
N ALA A 73 -12.42 -4.53 9.25
CA ALA A 73 -13.41 -5.40 8.59
C ALA A 73 -12.95 -6.86 8.54
N LYS A 74 -11.66 -7.11 8.23
CA LYS A 74 -11.06 -8.44 8.25
C LYS A 74 -11.17 -9.10 9.62
N SER A 75 -10.90 -8.36 10.70
CA SER A 75 -11.04 -8.90 12.06
C SER A 75 -12.51 -9.18 12.42
N GLN A 76 -13.44 -8.29 12.05
CA GLN A 76 -14.88 -8.50 12.27
C GLN A 76 -15.39 -9.77 11.59
N ILE A 77 -14.98 -10.02 10.34
CA ILE A 77 -15.35 -11.23 9.59
C ILE A 77 -14.75 -12.48 10.24
N ALA A 78 -13.48 -12.42 10.67
CA ALA A 78 -12.82 -13.55 11.32
C ALA A 78 -13.43 -13.92 12.68
N MET A 79 -14.02 -12.95 13.37
CA MET A 79 -14.71 -13.14 14.66
C MET A 79 -16.16 -13.63 14.51
N LYS A 80 -16.76 -13.56 13.32
CA LYS A 80 -18.12 -14.08 13.12
C LYS A 80 -18.10 -15.61 13.19
N PRO A 81 -18.97 -16.24 14.01
CA PRO A 81 -19.17 -17.68 13.96
C PRO A 81 -19.51 -18.12 12.54
N LYS A 82 -18.91 -19.22 12.07
CA LYS A 82 -19.38 -19.93 10.89
C LYS A 82 -20.47 -20.88 11.36
N ASP A 83 -21.69 -20.66 10.86
CA ASP A 83 -22.81 -21.58 11.04
C ASP A 83 -22.54 -22.92 10.33
#